data_AF-A0A2N3BLG1-F1
#
_entry.id   AF-A0A2N3BLG1-F1
#
_cell.length_a   1.000
_cell.length_b   1.000
_cell.length_c   1.000
_cell.angle_alpha   90.00
_cell.angle_beta   90.00
_cell.angle_gamma   90.00
#
_symmetry.space_group_name_H-M   'P 1'
#
loop_
_entity.id
_entity.type
_entity.pdbx_description
1 polymer ?
#
loop_
_entity_poly.entity_id
_entity_poly.type
_entity_poly.pdbx_seq_one_letter_code
_entity_poly.pdbx_strand_id
1 'polypeptide(L)'
;MLKNLFTPILFAASLALAPMAPGISAAWAQDTGAGQSAEAMQDEIKALVLQYADDATGLEAAVRDYVFNSSNQEMATDAVITVFTNPHDPAVVRVLNGNADLKAAGARGLGAAISLIGIDNPTLASALQAKVAASTDTAFKTAVSDGKSERDASTKNNSENNDNANGGDETSENPASGT
;
A
#
# COMPACT_ATOMS: atom_id res chain seq x y z
N MET A 1 5.14 -61.57 10.11
CA MET A 1 3.77 -61.08 9.83
C MET A 1 3.46 -60.00 10.84
N LEU A 2 3.39 -58.74 10.43
CA LEU A 2 2.59 -57.68 11.06
C LEU A 2 2.35 -56.63 9.97
N LYS A 3 1.15 -56.69 9.39
CA LYS A 3 0.56 -55.66 8.52
C LYS A 3 -0.18 -54.70 9.43
N ASN A 4 -0.03 -53.39 9.25
CA ASN A 4 -0.95 -52.30 9.63
C ASN A 4 -0.48 -51.06 8.84
N LEU A 5 -0.95 -50.80 7.61
CA LEU A 5 -2.18 -50.08 7.22
C LEU A 5 -2.25 -48.61 7.70
N PHE A 6 -1.81 -47.72 6.79
CA PHE A 6 -2.36 -46.41 6.36
C PHE A 6 -3.14 -45.52 7.35
N THR A 7 -2.75 -44.24 7.40
CA THR A 7 -3.71 -43.12 7.34
C THR A 7 -3.05 -41.90 6.67
N PRO A 8 -3.42 -41.51 5.43
CA PRO A 8 -3.06 -40.23 4.86
C PRO A 8 -3.93 -39.12 5.47
N ILE A 9 -3.30 -38.04 5.93
CA ILE A 9 -4.00 -36.81 6.32
C ILE A 9 -4.55 -36.19 5.04
N LEU A 10 -5.86 -36.34 4.85
CA LEU A 10 -6.63 -35.69 3.80
C LEU A 10 -6.55 -34.16 3.98
N PHE A 11 -5.96 -33.48 3.00
CA PHE A 11 -6.19 -32.07 2.75
C PHE A 11 -7.68 -31.86 2.46
N ALA A 12 -8.42 -31.29 3.40
CA ALA A 12 -9.76 -30.80 3.16
C ALA A 12 -9.66 -29.45 2.43
N ALA A 13 -9.55 -29.52 1.10
CA ALA A 13 -9.84 -28.40 0.22
C ALA A 13 -11.36 -28.21 0.18
N SER A 14 -11.91 -27.36 1.05
CA SER A 14 -13.27 -26.87 0.90
C SER A 14 -13.30 -25.80 -0.19
N LEU A 15 -13.54 -26.22 -1.43
CA LEU A 15 -14.04 -25.34 -2.49
C LEU A 15 -15.45 -24.87 -2.12
N ALA A 16 -15.57 -23.64 -1.66
CA ALA A 16 -16.84 -22.91 -1.71
C ALA A 16 -16.89 -22.11 -3.01
N LEU A 17 -17.61 -22.66 -4.00
CA LEU A 17 -18.08 -21.93 -5.17
C LEU A 17 -19.15 -20.94 -4.70
N ALA A 18 -18.86 -19.64 -4.74
CA ALA A 18 -19.87 -18.59 -4.66
C ALA A 18 -20.01 -17.92 -6.05
N PRO A 19 -21.24 -17.63 -6.52
CA PRO A 19 -21.48 -17.07 -7.83
C PRO A 19 -21.17 -15.56 -7.88
N MET A 20 -20.55 -15.18 -9.00
CA MET A 20 -20.27 -13.85 -9.55
C MET A 20 -20.90 -12.61 -8.89
N ALA A 21 -20.04 -11.69 -8.48
CA ALA A 21 -20.26 -10.24 -8.54
C ALA A 21 -19.00 -9.59 -9.15
N PRO A 22 -19.08 -8.62 -10.08
CA PRO A 22 -17.95 -7.79 -10.46
C PRO A 22 -17.71 -6.77 -9.34
N GLY A 23 -17.22 -7.26 -8.21
CA GLY A 23 -16.68 -6.46 -7.12
C GLY A 23 -15.18 -6.71 -7.10
N ILE A 24 -14.39 -5.67 -7.32
CA ILE A 24 -12.93 -5.69 -7.22
C ILE A 24 -12.60 -5.87 -5.74
N SER A 25 -12.76 -7.09 -5.23
CA SER A 25 -12.39 -7.46 -3.87
C SER A 25 -10.99 -8.04 -3.93
N ALA A 26 -10.04 -7.22 -3.49
CA ALA A 26 -8.67 -7.56 -3.14
C ALA A 26 -8.56 -8.95 -2.48
N ALA A 27 -8.24 -9.98 -3.27
CA ALA A 27 -8.02 -11.34 -2.78
C ALA A 27 -6.69 -11.51 -2.00
N TRP A 28 -5.96 -10.42 -1.74
CA TRP A 28 -4.67 -10.42 -1.04
C TRP A 28 -4.79 -10.34 0.50
N ALA A 29 -6.01 -10.29 1.06
CA ALA A 29 -6.23 -10.16 2.50
C ALA A 29 -6.20 -11.49 3.29
N GLN A 30 -5.76 -12.60 2.70
CA GLN A 30 -5.90 -13.93 3.29
C GLN A 30 -4.56 -14.61 3.62
N ASP A 31 -3.63 -13.89 4.24
CA ASP A 31 -2.60 -14.49 5.12
C ASP A 31 -2.06 -13.48 6.15
N THR A 32 -2.89 -13.09 7.11
CA THR A 32 -2.46 -12.32 8.30
C THR A 32 -1.92 -13.25 9.40
N GLY A 33 -1.07 -14.21 9.02
CA GLY A 33 -0.33 -15.07 9.92
C GLY A 33 1.06 -14.52 10.22
N ALA A 34 1.44 -14.41 11.50
CA ALA A 34 2.81 -14.17 11.92
C ALA A 34 3.74 -15.19 11.26
N GLY A 35 4.47 -14.79 10.21
CA GLY A 35 5.30 -15.71 9.41
C GLY A 35 5.57 -15.31 7.97
N GLN A 36 4.98 -14.23 7.44
CA GLN A 36 5.31 -13.76 6.08
C GLN A 36 6.81 -13.42 5.99
N SER A 37 7.54 -14.18 5.17
CA SER A 37 8.95 -13.94 4.89
C SER A 37 9.11 -12.75 3.95
N ALA A 38 10.31 -12.18 3.93
CA ALA A 38 10.64 -11.11 2.99
C ALA A 38 10.44 -11.56 1.53
N GLU A 39 10.67 -12.85 1.26
CA GLU A 39 10.49 -13.44 -0.08
C GLU A 39 9.01 -13.52 -0.46
N ALA A 40 8.14 -13.94 0.47
CA ALA A 40 6.71 -13.98 0.23
C ALA A 40 6.14 -12.58 -0.09
N MET A 41 6.54 -11.57 0.68
CA MET A 41 6.13 -10.19 0.41
C MET A 41 6.66 -9.68 -0.95
N GLN A 42 7.89 -10.04 -1.32
CA GLN A 42 8.40 -9.70 -2.65
C GLN A 42 7.58 -10.37 -3.75
N ASP A 43 7.20 -11.63 -3.59
CA ASP A 43 6.37 -12.34 -4.57
C ASP A 43 4.97 -11.75 -4.68
N GLU A 44 4.38 -11.30 -3.58
CA GLU A 44 3.12 -10.57 -3.56
C GLU A 44 3.23 -9.24 -4.32
N ILE A 45 4.29 -8.45 -4.10
CA ILE A 45 4.53 -7.21 -4.85
C ILE A 45 4.77 -7.49 -6.35
N LYS A 46 5.52 -8.54 -6.69
CA LYS A 46 5.71 -8.94 -8.10
C LYS A 46 4.36 -9.29 -8.74
N ALA A 47 3.51 -10.03 -8.04
CA ALA A 47 2.18 -10.38 -8.50
C ALA A 47 1.33 -9.12 -8.74
N LEU A 48 1.38 -8.12 -7.85
CA LEU A 48 0.71 -6.83 -8.07
C LEU A 48 1.23 -6.12 -9.33
N VAL A 49 2.55 -6.06 -9.54
CA VAL A 49 3.13 -5.42 -10.73
C VAL A 49 2.65 -6.10 -12.02
N LEU A 50 2.59 -7.44 -12.03
CA LEU A 50 2.12 -8.20 -13.19
C LEU A 50 0.61 -8.08 -13.39
N GLN A 51 -0.17 -8.08 -12.30
CA GLN A 51 -1.63 -7.95 -12.34
C GLN A 51 -2.05 -6.58 -12.89
N TYR A 52 -1.33 -5.52 -12.52
CA TYR A 52 -1.62 -4.15 -12.90
C TYR A 52 -0.68 -3.62 -14.00
N ALA A 53 -0.10 -4.51 -14.82
CA ALA A 53 0.90 -4.14 -15.83
C ALA A 53 0.44 -3.03 -16.81
N ASP A 54 -0.87 -2.95 -17.04
CA ASP A 54 -1.52 -1.96 -17.92
C ASP A 54 -2.36 -0.91 -17.16
N ASP A 55 -2.32 -0.90 -15.82
CA ASP A 55 -3.11 -0.02 -14.96
C ASP A 55 -2.25 0.61 -13.85
N ALA A 56 -1.57 1.69 -14.21
CA ALA A 56 -0.69 2.42 -13.30
C ALA A 56 -1.44 2.95 -12.06
N THR A 57 -2.66 3.47 -12.23
CA THR A 57 -3.47 3.99 -11.11
C THR A 57 -3.90 2.86 -10.17
N GLY A 58 -4.30 1.70 -10.72
CA GLY A 58 -4.59 0.51 -9.94
C GLY A 58 -3.37 0.01 -9.15
N LEU A 59 -2.18 -0.01 -9.77
CA LEU A 59 -0.95 -0.39 -9.08
C LEU A 59 -0.60 0.59 -7.95
N GLU A 60 -0.73 1.90 -8.17
CA GLU A 60 -0.49 2.92 -7.16
C GLU A 60 -1.35 2.69 -5.92
N ALA A 61 -2.66 2.48 -6.12
CA ALA A 61 -3.59 2.19 -5.02
C ALA A 61 -3.27 0.85 -4.35
N ALA A 62 -2.96 -0.19 -5.12
CA ALA A 62 -2.67 -1.52 -4.59
C ALA A 62 -1.38 -1.53 -3.74
N VAL A 63 -0.31 -0.89 -4.20
CA VAL A 63 0.95 -0.78 -3.42
C VAL A 63 0.72 0.03 -2.16
N ARG A 64 -0.04 1.14 -2.24
CA ARG A 64 -0.40 1.93 -1.07
C ARG A 64 -1.11 1.08 -0.03
N ASP A 65 -2.18 0.41 -0.43
CA ASP A 65 -3.04 -0.35 0.46
C ASP A 65 -2.32 -1.56 1.03
N TYR A 66 -1.47 -2.21 0.24
CA TYR A 66 -0.64 -3.32 0.69
C TYR A 66 0.33 -2.91 1.79
N VAL A 67 1.10 -1.84 1.59
CA VAL A 67 2.09 -1.39 2.58
C VAL A 67 1.40 -0.86 3.83
N PHE A 68 0.34 -0.06 3.68
CA PHE A 68 -0.38 0.53 4.79
C PHE A 68 -1.04 -0.53 5.69
N ASN A 69 -1.69 -1.55 5.10
CA ASN A 69 -2.39 -2.60 5.84
C ASN A 69 -1.51 -3.79 6.22
N SER A 70 -0.22 -3.79 5.86
CA SER A 70 0.68 -4.89 6.20
C SER A 70 0.90 -4.98 7.71
N SER A 71 0.91 -6.22 8.21
CA SER A 71 1.28 -6.53 9.60
C SER A 71 2.75 -6.18 9.90
N ASN A 72 3.60 -6.11 8.87
CA ASN A 72 4.97 -5.65 8.96
C ASN A 72 5.27 -4.64 7.83
N GLN A 73 4.99 -3.37 8.11
CA GLN A 73 5.12 -2.27 7.16
C GLN A 73 6.58 -2.03 6.71
N GLU A 74 7.57 -2.35 7.57
CA GLU A 74 8.98 -2.25 7.23
C GLU A 74 9.37 -3.29 6.16
N MET A 75 8.99 -4.55 6.38
CA MET A 75 9.27 -5.63 5.41
C MET A 75 8.50 -5.42 4.10
N ALA A 76 7.25 -4.95 4.17
CA ALA A 76 6.49 -4.61 2.97
C ALA A 76 7.15 -3.48 2.17
N THR A 77 7.66 -2.46 2.85
CA THR A 77 8.43 -1.37 2.23
C THR A 77 9.71 -1.90 1.56
N ASP A 78 10.47 -2.74 2.24
CA ASP A 78 11.70 -3.33 1.69
C ASP A 78 11.41 -4.21 0.46
N ALA A 79 10.29 -4.94 0.47
CA ALA A 79 9.83 -5.72 -0.68
C ALA A 79 9.51 -4.81 -1.87
N VAL A 80 8.78 -3.71 -1.68
CA VAL A 80 8.50 -2.73 -2.74
C VAL A 80 9.79 -2.12 -3.28
N ILE A 81 10.68 -1.65 -2.41
CA ILE A 81 11.97 -1.09 -2.86
C ILE A 81 12.73 -2.12 -3.70
N THR A 82 12.82 -3.36 -3.22
CA THR A 82 13.55 -4.44 -3.92
C THR A 82 12.95 -4.71 -5.30
N VAL A 83 11.64 -4.90 -5.40
CA VAL A 83 10.98 -5.23 -6.67
C VAL A 83 11.07 -4.09 -7.69
N PHE A 84 10.96 -2.82 -7.26
CA PHE A 84 10.94 -1.69 -8.19
C PHE A 84 12.34 -1.19 -8.58
N THR A 85 13.34 -1.40 -7.73
CA THR A 85 14.71 -0.88 -7.96
C THR A 85 15.69 -1.94 -8.44
N ASN A 86 15.48 -3.21 -8.06
CA ASN A 86 16.32 -4.34 -8.46
C ASN A 86 15.48 -5.62 -8.66
N PRO A 87 14.55 -5.64 -9.64
CA PRO A 87 13.77 -6.83 -9.94
C PRO A 87 14.66 -7.95 -10.51
N HIS A 88 14.56 -9.13 -9.92
CA HIS A 88 15.22 -10.35 -10.43
C HIS A 88 14.32 -11.20 -11.33
N ASP A 89 12.99 -11.02 -11.24
CA ASP A 89 12.03 -11.75 -12.04
C ASP A 89 11.98 -11.21 -13.49
N PRO A 90 12.22 -12.04 -14.54
CA PRO A 90 12.27 -11.56 -15.91
C PRO A 90 10.97 -10.93 -16.43
N ALA A 91 9.81 -11.38 -15.95
CA ALA A 91 8.52 -10.83 -16.35
C ALA A 91 8.35 -9.42 -15.75
N VAL A 92 8.69 -9.26 -14.48
CA VAL A 92 8.65 -7.97 -13.79
C VAL A 92 9.67 -6.99 -14.37
N VAL A 93 10.89 -7.44 -14.65
CA VAL A 93 11.91 -6.64 -15.35
C VAL A 93 11.36 -6.11 -16.68
N ARG A 94 10.71 -6.97 -17.47
CA ARG A 94 10.16 -6.58 -18.77
C ARG A 94 9.07 -5.52 -18.62
N VAL A 95 8.15 -5.72 -17.67
CA VAL A 95 7.04 -4.81 -17.40
C VAL A 95 7.55 -3.45 -16.92
N LEU A 96 8.43 -3.43 -15.89
CA LEU A 96 8.93 -2.18 -15.31
C LEU A 96 9.89 -1.42 -16.24
N ASN A 97 10.71 -2.10 -17.04
CA ASN A 97 11.58 -1.43 -18.02
C ASN A 97 10.82 -0.94 -19.24
N GLY A 98 9.71 -1.60 -19.60
CA GLY A 98 8.84 -1.20 -20.71
C GLY A 98 7.86 -0.08 -20.34
N ASN A 99 7.65 0.18 -19.04
CA ASN A 99 6.62 1.09 -18.56
C ASN A 99 7.12 1.93 -17.36
N ALA A 100 7.73 3.08 -17.67
CA ALA A 100 8.24 4.01 -16.66
C ALA A 100 7.13 4.60 -15.79
N ASP A 101 5.92 4.80 -16.36
CA ASP A 101 4.77 5.33 -15.63
C ASP A 101 4.29 4.34 -14.57
N LEU A 102 4.28 3.04 -14.88
CA LEU A 102 3.95 1.99 -13.92
C LEU A 102 4.94 1.94 -12.76
N LYS A 103 6.25 2.07 -13.05
CA LYS A 103 7.29 2.15 -12.02
C LYS A 103 7.10 3.38 -11.13
N ALA A 104 6.82 4.54 -11.72
CA ALA A 104 6.56 5.76 -10.98
C ALA A 104 5.28 5.67 -10.14
N ALA A 105 4.23 5.02 -10.65
CA ALA A 105 2.96 4.86 -9.95
C ALA A 105 3.09 3.95 -8.73
N GLY A 106 3.78 2.81 -8.84
CA GLY A 106 4.07 1.97 -7.67
C GLY A 106 4.92 2.70 -6.61
N ALA A 107 5.88 3.50 -7.04
CA ALA A 107 6.67 4.36 -6.15
C ALA A 107 5.81 5.45 -5.46
N ARG A 108 4.92 6.12 -6.20
CA ARG A 108 3.95 7.06 -5.62
C ARG A 108 3.05 6.40 -4.59
N GLY A 109 2.59 5.17 -4.87
CA GLY A 109 1.78 4.37 -3.94
C GLY A 109 2.50 4.13 -2.62
N LEU A 110 3.80 3.79 -2.67
CA LEU A 110 4.63 3.68 -1.46
C LEU A 110 4.73 5.02 -0.71
N GLY A 111 4.91 6.13 -1.43
CA GLY A 111 4.92 7.47 -0.84
C GLY A 111 3.63 7.82 -0.10
N ALA A 112 2.50 7.52 -0.73
CA ALA A 112 1.19 7.71 -0.13
C ALA A 112 0.99 6.82 1.11
N ALA A 113 1.47 5.57 1.09
CA ALA A 113 1.43 4.70 2.28
C ALA A 113 2.28 5.27 3.42
N ILE A 114 3.50 5.74 3.15
CA ILE A 114 4.36 6.36 4.16
C ILE A 114 3.70 7.61 4.76
N SER A 115 3.02 8.42 3.95
CA SER A 115 2.23 9.56 4.44
C SER A 115 1.13 9.11 5.40
N LEU A 116 0.34 8.11 5.03
CA LEU A 116 -0.75 7.57 5.87
C LEU A 116 -0.21 6.96 7.17
N ILE A 117 0.86 6.16 7.10
CA ILE A 117 1.55 5.62 8.28
C ILE A 117 2.02 6.75 9.19
N GLY A 118 2.49 7.87 8.63
CA GLY A 118 2.98 9.01 9.37
C GLY A 118 1.92 9.72 10.22
N ILE A 119 0.62 9.52 9.92
CA ILE A 119 -0.49 10.04 10.72
C ILE A 119 -0.54 9.31 12.07
N ASP A 120 -0.42 7.98 12.06
CA ASP A 120 -0.54 7.14 13.26
C ASP A 120 0.82 6.87 13.94
N ASN A 121 1.90 6.80 13.16
CA ASN A 121 3.25 6.48 13.61
C ASN A 121 4.33 7.26 12.85
N PRO A 122 4.60 8.52 13.24
CA PRO A 122 5.57 9.39 12.54
C PRO A 122 7.01 8.88 12.62
N THR A 123 7.38 8.17 13.69
CA THR A 123 8.71 7.58 13.84
C THR A 123 8.94 6.48 12.81
N LEU A 124 7.96 5.57 12.65
CA LEU A 124 8.04 4.52 11.64
C LEU A 124 8.06 5.13 10.24
N ALA A 125 7.17 6.07 9.91
CA ALA A 125 7.17 6.74 8.61
C ALA A 125 8.54 7.38 8.27
N SER A 126 9.19 8.02 9.25
CA SER A 126 10.53 8.59 9.08
C SER A 126 11.58 7.50 8.77
N ALA A 127 11.50 6.35 9.45
CA ALA A 127 12.38 5.21 9.20
C ALA A 127 12.17 4.61 7.80
N LEU A 128 10.92 4.48 7.36
CA LEU A 128 10.58 4.02 6.01
C LEU A 128 11.09 5.00 4.94
N GLN A 129 10.94 6.30 5.19
CA GLN A 129 11.43 7.33 4.27
C GLN A 129 12.96 7.34 4.18
N ALA A 130 13.67 7.04 5.28
CA ALA A 130 15.12 6.85 5.27
C ALA A 130 15.54 5.62 4.43
N LYS A 131 14.78 4.51 4.49
CA LYS A 131 15.01 3.34 3.61
C LYS A 131 14.86 3.71 2.14
N VAL A 132 13.83 4.48 1.79
CA VAL A 132 13.65 5.00 0.42
C VAL A 132 14.82 5.90 0.01
N ALA A 133 15.26 6.79 0.90
CA ALA A 133 16.37 7.71 0.62
C ALA A 133 17.70 6.98 0.34
N ALA A 134 17.89 5.80 0.95
CA ALA A 134 19.05 4.94 0.71
C ALA A 134 19.06 4.28 -0.69
N SER A 135 17.93 4.29 -1.41
CA SER A 135 17.88 3.81 -2.79
C SER A 135 18.78 4.64 -3.72
N THR A 136 19.48 3.96 -4.62
CA THR A 136 20.30 4.60 -5.66
C THR A 136 19.47 5.09 -6.86
N ASP A 137 18.20 4.67 -6.96
CA ASP A 137 17.30 5.06 -8.04
C ASP A 137 16.66 6.43 -7.73
N THR A 138 17.16 7.48 -8.37
CA THR A 138 16.66 8.85 -8.20
C THR A 138 15.21 9.00 -8.67
N ALA A 139 14.82 8.38 -9.78
CA ALA A 139 13.47 8.49 -10.30
C ALA A 139 12.46 7.84 -9.36
N PHE A 140 12.82 6.68 -8.79
CA PHE A 140 12.04 6.03 -7.74
C PHE A 140 11.87 6.93 -6.52
N LYS A 141 12.97 7.51 -6.00
CA LYS A 141 12.91 8.42 -4.84
C LYS A 141 12.03 9.64 -5.08
N THR A 142 12.15 10.26 -6.24
CA THR A 142 11.31 11.41 -6.61
C THR A 142 9.84 11.01 -6.62
N ALA A 143 9.49 9.91 -7.29
CA ALA A 143 8.11 9.45 -7.34
C ALA A 143 7.53 9.09 -5.95
N VAL A 144 8.32 8.49 -5.05
CA VAL A 144 7.90 8.29 -3.66
C VAL A 144 7.65 9.63 -2.96
N SER A 145 8.54 10.61 -3.13
CA SER A 145 8.38 11.94 -2.56
C SER A 145 7.13 12.65 -3.07
N ASP A 146 6.83 12.52 -4.37
CA ASP A 146 5.66 13.12 -5.01
C ASP A 146 4.37 12.50 -4.42
N GLY A 147 4.28 11.17 -4.40
CA GLY A 147 3.12 10.47 -3.83
C GLY A 147 2.89 10.77 -2.34
N LYS A 148 3.97 10.93 -1.57
CA LYS A 148 3.87 11.41 -0.18
C LYS A 148 3.29 12.83 -0.12
N SER A 149 3.83 13.75 -0.92
CA SER A 149 3.43 15.17 -0.92
C SER A 149 1.98 15.36 -1.36
N GLU A 150 1.54 14.61 -2.37
CA GLU A 150 0.14 14.61 -2.84
C GLU A 150 -0.82 14.13 -1.74
N ARG A 151 -0.44 13.07 -1.02
CA ARG A 151 -1.25 12.53 0.09
C ARG A 151 -1.28 13.46 1.30
N ASP A 152 -0.14 14.06 1.66
CA ASP A 152 -0.05 15.07 2.71
C ASP A 152 -0.94 16.28 2.37
N ALA A 153 -0.88 16.78 1.14
CA ALA A 153 -1.71 17.89 0.66
C ALA A 153 -3.21 17.56 0.69
N SER A 154 -3.59 16.36 0.24
CA SER A 154 -4.98 15.88 0.30
C SER A 154 -5.51 15.82 1.74
N THR A 155 -4.66 15.42 2.69
CA THR A 155 -5.02 15.35 4.11
C THR A 155 -5.19 16.74 4.71
N LYS A 156 -4.29 17.67 4.40
CA LYS A 156 -4.39 19.08 4.84
C LYS A 156 -5.66 19.76 4.34
N ASN A 157 -5.96 19.65 3.04
CA ASN A 157 -7.18 20.22 2.47
C ASN A 157 -8.45 19.63 3.11
N ASN A 158 -8.43 18.35 3.48
CA ASN A 158 -9.58 17.73 4.12
C ASN A 158 -9.79 18.22 5.57
N SER A 159 -8.71 18.46 6.32
CA SER A 159 -8.79 19.06 7.65
C SER A 159 -9.30 20.51 7.61
N GLU A 160 -8.76 21.33 6.69
CA GLU A 160 -9.15 22.73 6.53
C GLU A 160 -10.62 22.89 6.07
N ASN A 161 -11.12 21.98 5.23
CA ASN A 161 -12.52 22.01 4.78
C ASN A 161 -13.51 21.53 5.87
N ASN A 162 -13.06 20.68 6.79
CA ASN A 162 -13.89 20.19 7.90
C ASN A 162 -14.01 21.20 9.04
N ASP A 163 -12.95 21.97 9.31
CA ASP A 163 -12.98 23.08 10.27
C ASP A 163 -13.90 24.23 9.82
N ASN A 164 -14.04 24.43 8.50
CA ASN A 164 -14.91 25.46 7.94
C ASN A 164 -16.40 25.04 7.88
N ALA A 165 -16.72 23.75 8.09
CA ALA A 165 -18.08 23.23 8.09
C ALA A 165 -18.76 23.27 9.48
N ASN A 166 -18.01 23.56 10.56
CA ASN A 166 -18.52 23.57 11.93
C ASN A 166 -18.54 24.97 12.59
N GLY A 167 -18.27 26.04 11.83
CA GLY A 167 -18.26 27.44 12.30
C GLY A 167 -19.58 28.21 12.06
N GLY A 168 -20.71 27.50 11.95
CA GLY A 168 -22.01 28.08 11.60
C GLY A 168 -22.99 28.18 12.76
N ASP A 169 -22.60 28.79 13.88
CA ASP A 169 -23.55 29.34 14.86
C ASP A 169 -22.92 30.52 15.60
N GLU A 170 -22.70 31.62 14.87
CA GLU A 170 -22.53 32.93 15.51
C GLU A 170 -23.91 33.44 15.91
N THR A 171 -24.39 33.04 17.10
CA THR A 171 -25.37 33.86 17.82
C THR A 171 -24.74 35.22 18.07
N SER A 172 -25.05 36.17 17.20
CA SER A 172 -24.63 37.56 17.30
C SER A 172 -25.33 38.21 18.50
N GLU A 173 -24.78 38.02 19.70
CA GLU A 173 -25.18 38.79 20.88
C GLU A 173 -24.60 40.20 20.75
N ASN A 174 -25.37 41.05 20.10
CA ASN A 174 -25.13 42.48 20.00
C ASN A 174 -25.18 43.11 21.41
N PRO A 175 -24.11 43.72 21.97
CA PRO A 175 -24.26 44.55 23.15
C PRO A 175 -24.94 45.84 22.72
N ALA A 176 -26.25 45.94 23.01
CA ALA A 176 -26.98 47.20 22.97
C ALA A 176 -26.38 48.16 24.01
N SER A 177 -25.41 48.97 23.60
CA SER A 177 -24.94 50.09 24.43
C SER A 177 -25.96 51.23 24.30
N GLY A 178 -26.87 51.27 25.27
CA GLY A 178 -27.76 52.41 25.51
C GLY A 178 -27.04 53.55 26.25
N THR A 179 -27.56 54.75 25.99
CA THR A 179 -27.37 56.07 26.65
C THR A 179 -26.01 56.75 26.53
#